data_AF-A0A1I4C405-F1
#
_entry.id   AF-A0A1I4C405-F1
#
_cell.length_a   1.000
_cell.length_b   1.000
_cell.length_c   1.000
_cell.angle_alpha   90.00
_cell.angle_beta   90.00
_cell.angle_gamma   90.00
#
_symmetry.space_group_name_H-M   'P 1'
#
loop_
_entity.id
_entity.type
_entity.pdbx_description
1 polymer ?
#
loop_
_entity_poly.entity_id
_entity_poly.type
_entity_poly.pdbx_seq_one_letter_code
_entity_poly.pdbx_strand_id
1 'polypeptide(L)'
;MSSSIRENTEKIPKIIHYCWFGGKPIPPGLQSCIDTWSKLKGYKVMRWDETNCSFDENEFVRKTYAEHKLGFIGDYYRLKAVYEYGGIYLDTDVKVYRDFEPLLDKPAFFNFIFDCSVGTAIIGSKPGNPMIKGIMDLYDRTEFRENPGHRPLMEENGKMMVEGYPTSNYYYTWYILHHYPQFILNNKYQDLGDFVIYPKELFEIGTLSGKHFAIHLNAGEWRPSADNKGGFKNSVKTVLSNNRKIYDKVQVMVRTLRYKKLNKGIPFYSYSLAQKNHTSLPEI
;
A
#
# COMPACT_ATOMS: atom_id res chain seq x y z
N MET A 1 -10.97 -33.32 -18.12
CA MET A 1 -10.95 -33.29 -16.64
C MET A 1 -10.15 -32.08 -16.19
N SER A 2 -10.80 -31.09 -15.59
CA SER A 2 -10.18 -30.21 -14.59
C SER A 2 -11.32 -29.58 -13.82
N SER A 3 -11.65 -30.16 -12.67
CA SER A 3 -12.60 -29.58 -11.73
C SER A 3 -11.93 -28.34 -11.14
N SER A 4 -12.18 -27.17 -11.76
CA SER A 4 -11.73 -25.91 -11.20
C SER A 4 -12.42 -25.73 -9.85
N ILE A 5 -11.60 -25.66 -8.81
CA ILE A 5 -11.94 -25.23 -7.47
C ILE A 5 -12.80 -23.97 -7.60
N ARG A 6 -14.12 -24.07 -7.43
CA ARG A 6 -14.94 -22.91 -7.09
C ARG A 6 -14.61 -22.61 -5.63
N GLU A 7 -13.50 -21.92 -5.44
CA GLU A 7 -13.06 -21.46 -4.13
C GLU A 7 -14.16 -20.56 -3.56
N ASN A 8 -14.48 -20.78 -2.29
CA ASN A 8 -15.58 -20.13 -1.61
C ASN A 8 -15.46 -18.59 -1.72
N THR A 9 -16.31 -17.97 -2.56
CA THR A 9 -16.32 -16.52 -2.81
C THR A 9 -16.76 -15.70 -1.59
N GLU A 10 -17.15 -16.37 -0.49
CA GLU A 10 -17.60 -15.73 0.74
C GLU A 10 -16.47 -15.14 1.59
N LYS A 11 -15.20 -15.47 1.34
CA LYS A 11 -14.04 -14.97 2.11
C LYS A 11 -12.88 -14.55 1.21
N ILE A 12 -11.98 -13.74 1.75
CA ILE A 12 -10.66 -13.46 1.15
C ILE A 12 -9.86 -14.78 1.11
N PRO A 13 -9.42 -15.26 -0.06
CA PRO A 13 -8.59 -16.46 -0.18
C PRO A 13 -7.28 -16.37 0.63
N LYS A 14 -6.79 -17.51 1.13
CA LYS A 14 -5.48 -17.57 1.82
C LYS A 14 -4.32 -17.60 0.81
N ILE A 15 -4.16 -16.51 0.07
CA ILE A 15 -3.08 -16.29 -0.91
C ILE A 15 -2.35 -15.02 -0.53
N ILE A 16 -1.01 -15.07 -0.51
CA ILE A 16 -0.15 -13.90 -0.36
C ILE A 16 0.44 -13.58 -1.73
N HIS A 17 0.20 -12.38 -2.22
CA HIS A 17 0.79 -11.88 -3.45
C HIS A 17 1.90 -10.88 -3.13
N TYR A 18 3.00 -10.91 -3.90
CA TYR A 18 4.01 -9.88 -3.88
C TYR A 18 4.69 -9.73 -5.24
N CYS A 19 5.17 -8.53 -5.55
CA CYS A 19 5.89 -8.26 -6.79
C CYS A 19 7.40 -8.27 -6.55
N TRP A 20 8.15 -8.83 -7.50
CA TRP A 20 9.62 -8.74 -7.51
C TRP A 20 10.15 -8.78 -8.94
N PHE A 21 10.32 -7.60 -9.52
CA PHE A 21 10.78 -7.42 -10.90
C PHE A 21 12.28 -7.07 -10.97
N GLY A 22 12.90 -7.39 -12.10
CA GLY A 22 14.28 -7.06 -12.45
C GLY A 22 15.28 -8.19 -12.23
N GLY A 23 14.82 -9.40 -11.86
CA GLY A 23 15.65 -10.61 -11.74
C GLY A 23 16.76 -10.59 -10.69
N LYS A 24 16.88 -9.51 -9.89
CA LYS A 24 17.90 -9.38 -8.84
C LYS A 24 17.56 -10.30 -7.65
N PRO A 25 18.56 -10.76 -6.87
CA PRO A 25 18.26 -11.44 -5.61
C PRO A 25 17.58 -10.49 -4.62
N ILE A 26 16.67 -11.02 -3.81
CA ILE A 26 16.00 -10.24 -2.75
C ILE A 26 17.05 -9.86 -1.69
N PRO A 27 17.23 -8.56 -1.38
CA PRO A 27 18.16 -8.12 -0.35
C PRO A 27 17.85 -8.73 1.04
N PRO A 28 18.87 -8.99 1.88
CA PRO A 28 18.67 -9.62 3.19
C PRO A 28 17.66 -8.91 4.11
N GLY A 29 17.58 -7.58 4.02
CA GLY A 29 16.60 -6.78 4.79
C GLY A 29 15.15 -7.03 4.38
N LEU A 30 14.90 -7.18 3.07
CA LEU A 30 13.58 -7.53 2.53
C LEU A 30 13.26 -9.00 2.79
N GLN A 31 14.25 -9.89 2.63
CA GLN A 31 14.09 -11.31 2.95
C GLN A 31 13.69 -11.49 4.43
N SER A 32 14.31 -10.74 5.35
CA SER A 32 13.93 -10.76 6.77
C SER A 32 12.48 -10.31 7.03
N CYS A 33 11.90 -9.48 6.15
CA CYS A 33 10.49 -9.11 6.20
C CYS A 33 9.61 -10.25 5.67
N ILE A 34 9.94 -10.78 4.50
CA ILE A 34 9.24 -11.91 3.86
C ILE A 34 9.22 -13.15 4.79
N ASP A 35 10.33 -13.44 5.47
CA ASP A 35 10.42 -14.57 6.42
C ASP A 35 9.38 -14.46 7.55
N THR A 36 8.94 -13.25 7.89
CA THR A 36 7.90 -13.06 8.91
C THR A 36 6.50 -13.47 8.44
N TRP A 37 6.28 -13.59 7.13
CA TRP A 37 5.01 -14.03 6.54
C TRP A 37 4.67 -15.48 6.87
N SER A 38 5.64 -16.27 7.33
CA SER A 38 5.42 -17.60 7.94
C SER A 38 4.41 -17.60 9.11
N LYS A 39 4.09 -16.42 9.69
CA LYS A 39 3.02 -16.26 10.69
C LYS A 39 1.61 -16.33 10.10
N LEU A 40 1.46 -16.15 8.80
CA LEU A 40 0.22 -16.30 8.05
C LEU A 40 0.07 -17.79 7.72
N LYS A 41 -0.51 -18.57 8.65
CA LYS A 41 -0.51 -20.03 8.53
C LYS A 41 -1.52 -20.52 7.50
N GLY A 42 -1.05 -21.42 6.62
CA GLY A 42 -1.88 -22.02 5.57
C GLY A 42 -2.10 -21.12 4.35
N TYR A 43 -1.34 -20.03 4.21
CA TYR A 43 -1.37 -19.18 3.02
C TYR A 43 -0.42 -19.72 1.96
N LYS A 44 -0.87 -19.71 0.70
CA LYS A 44 0.01 -19.94 -0.45
C LYS A 44 0.68 -18.63 -0.83
N VAL A 45 1.99 -18.66 -1.10
CA VAL A 45 2.72 -17.47 -1.54
C VAL A 45 2.85 -17.50 -3.07
N MET A 46 2.47 -16.40 -3.72
CA MET A 46 2.52 -16.21 -5.17
C MET A 46 3.36 -14.97 -5.47
N ARG A 47 4.50 -15.19 -6.13
CA ARG A 47 5.37 -14.12 -6.64
C ARG A 47 4.89 -13.68 -8.02
N TRP A 48 4.86 -12.38 -8.25
CA TRP A 48 4.63 -11.76 -9.55
C TRP A 48 5.95 -11.18 -10.06
N ASP A 49 6.37 -11.65 -11.24
CA ASP A 49 7.66 -11.33 -11.87
C ASP A 49 7.56 -11.47 -13.40
N GLU A 50 8.67 -11.38 -14.12
CA GLU A 50 8.72 -11.51 -15.58
C GLU A 50 8.18 -12.85 -16.12
N THR A 51 8.07 -13.89 -15.29
CA THR A 51 7.63 -15.23 -15.73
C THR A 51 6.11 -15.38 -15.80
N ASN A 52 5.36 -14.49 -15.16
CA ASN A 52 3.90 -14.55 -15.10
C ASN A 52 3.19 -13.20 -15.31
N CYS A 53 3.94 -12.14 -15.57
CA CYS A 53 3.43 -10.80 -15.90
C CYS A 53 3.66 -10.46 -17.39
N SER A 54 2.72 -9.74 -17.99
CA SER A 54 2.91 -9.01 -19.24
C SER A 54 3.35 -7.56 -18.98
N PHE A 55 4.26 -7.03 -19.79
CA PHE A 55 4.62 -5.60 -19.75
C PHE A 55 3.89 -4.77 -20.81
N ASP A 56 2.89 -5.37 -21.47
CA ASP A 56 2.01 -4.73 -22.46
C ASP A 56 0.54 -4.72 -22.01
N GLU A 57 0.30 -4.35 -20.75
CA GLU A 57 -1.05 -4.30 -20.17
C GLU A 57 -1.77 -3.00 -20.57
N ASN A 58 -1.20 -1.85 -20.20
CA ASN A 58 -1.73 -0.51 -20.44
C ASN A 58 -0.57 0.50 -20.58
N GLU A 59 -0.90 1.78 -20.82
CA GLU A 59 0.12 2.83 -21.00
C GLU A 59 1.01 2.99 -19.76
N PHE A 60 0.43 2.89 -18.57
CA PHE A 60 1.16 2.96 -17.31
C PHE A 60 2.23 1.87 -17.20
N VAL A 61 1.86 0.60 -17.42
CA VAL A 61 2.78 -0.54 -17.39
C VAL A 61 3.83 -0.43 -18.50
N ARG A 62 3.42 -0.11 -19.73
CA ARG A 62 4.36 0.04 -20.85
C ARG A 62 5.41 1.12 -20.58
N LYS A 63 4.98 2.30 -20.13
CA LYS A 63 5.89 3.43 -19.89
C LYS A 63 6.82 3.17 -18.70
N THR A 64 6.27 2.66 -17.58
CA THR A 64 7.09 2.30 -16.41
C THR A 64 8.13 1.24 -16.74
N TYR A 65 7.78 0.25 -17.56
CA TYR A 65 8.73 -0.75 -18.04
C TYR A 65 9.79 -0.14 -18.96
N ALA A 66 9.39 0.64 -19.98
CA ALA A 66 10.30 1.29 -20.92
C ALA A 66 11.30 2.23 -20.25
N GLU A 67 10.91 2.90 -19.16
CA GLU A 67 11.78 3.79 -18.38
C GLU A 67 12.48 3.12 -17.19
N HIS A 68 12.42 1.79 -17.10
CA HIS A 68 13.01 0.97 -16.03
C HIS A 68 12.56 1.38 -14.61
N LYS A 69 11.32 1.87 -14.47
CA LYS A 69 10.66 2.24 -13.21
C LYS A 69 9.95 1.03 -12.58
N LEU A 70 10.69 -0.06 -12.39
CA LEU A 70 10.14 -1.38 -12.04
C LEU A 70 9.28 -1.40 -10.76
N GLY A 71 9.58 -0.55 -9.77
CA GLY A 71 8.76 -0.44 -8.55
C GLY A 71 7.32 0.00 -8.81
N PHE A 72 7.09 0.83 -9.83
CA PHE A 72 5.76 1.30 -10.20
C PHE A 72 4.95 0.25 -10.96
N ILE A 73 5.59 -0.71 -11.64
CA ILE A 73 4.87 -1.83 -12.27
C ILE A 73 4.08 -2.61 -11.21
N GLY A 74 4.66 -2.77 -10.02
CA GLY A 74 3.99 -3.40 -8.87
C GLY A 74 2.73 -2.66 -8.39
N ASP A 75 2.57 -1.37 -8.70
CA ASP A 75 1.36 -0.62 -8.36
C ASP A 75 0.13 -1.10 -9.16
N TYR A 76 0.33 -1.51 -10.41
CA TYR A 76 -0.73 -2.13 -11.21
C TYR A 76 -0.93 -3.60 -10.81
N TYR A 77 0.16 -4.36 -10.72
CA TYR A 77 0.07 -5.80 -10.46
C TYR A 77 -0.45 -6.15 -9.08
N ARG A 78 -0.28 -5.29 -8.06
CA ARG A 78 -0.92 -5.51 -6.75
C ARG A 78 -2.45 -5.51 -6.84
N LEU A 79 -3.02 -4.65 -7.68
CA LEU A 79 -4.47 -4.58 -7.91
C LEU A 79 -4.93 -5.77 -8.76
N LYS A 80 -4.23 -6.03 -9.87
CA LYS A 80 -4.55 -7.16 -10.76
C LYS A 80 -4.55 -8.48 -10.01
N ALA A 81 -3.53 -8.72 -9.18
CA ALA A 81 -3.42 -9.92 -8.37
C ALA A 81 -4.63 -10.12 -7.45
N VAL A 82 -4.95 -9.13 -6.61
CA VAL A 82 -6.05 -9.25 -5.66
C VAL A 82 -7.43 -9.16 -6.32
N TYR A 83 -7.53 -8.57 -7.49
CA TYR A 83 -8.77 -8.57 -8.28
C TYR A 83 -9.05 -9.95 -8.88
N GLU A 84 -8.07 -10.56 -9.55
CA GLU A 84 -8.25 -11.82 -10.26
C GLU A 84 -8.33 -13.02 -9.31
N TYR A 85 -7.47 -13.05 -8.29
CA TYR A 85 -7.31 -14.21 -7.41
C TYR A 85 -7.91 -13.98 -6.01
N GLY A 86 -8.26 -12.74 -5.66
CA GLY A 86 -8.48 -12.38 -4.26
C GLY A 86 -7.17 -12.42 -3.48
N GLY A 87 -7.25 -12.64 -2.18
CA GLY A 87 -6.09 -12.82 -1.33
C GLY A 87 -5.56 -11.52 -0.76
N ILE A 88 -4.30 -11.54 -0.37
CA ILE A 88 -3.64 -10.47 0.36
C ILE A 88 -2.34 -10.12 -0.36
N TYR A 89 -2.25 -8.90 -0.87
CA TYR A 89 -1.00 -8.35 -1.37
C TYR A 89 -0.16 -7.78 -0.22
N LEU A 90 1.14 -8.04 -0.24
CA LEU A 90 2.14 -7.49 0.68
C LEU A 90 3.34 -6.93 -0.09
N ASP A 91 3.71 -5.68 0.17
CA ASP A 91 5.02 -5.16 -0.24
C ASP A 91 6.14 -5.92 0.50
N THR A 92 7.28 -6.14 -0.17
CA THR A 92 8.38 -6.98 0.34
C THR A 92 9.03 -6.46 1.62
N ASP A 93 8.82 -5.20 1.99
CA ASP A 93 9.29 -4.55 3.21
C ASP A 93 8.20 -4.47 4.30
N VAL A 94 7.11 -5.24 4.14
CA VAL A 94 6.10 -5.46 5.18
C VAL A 94 6.52 -6.59 6.10
N LYS A 95 6.65 -6.25 7.38
CA LYS A 95 6.92 -7.19 8.47
C LYS A 95 5.63 -7.58 9.18
N VAL A 96 5.29 -8.86 9.15
CA VAL A 96 4.10 -9.46 9.78
C VAL A 96 4.40 -9.85 11.23
N TYR A 97 3.48 -9.48 12.12
CA TYR A 97 3.54 -9.73 13.56
C TYR A 97 2.44 -10.68 14.05
N ARG A 98 1.31 -10.77 13.35
CA ARG A 98 0.15 -11.60 13.71
C ARG A 98 -0.53 -12.15 12.47
N ASP A 99 -1.22 -13.29 12.62
CA ASP A 99 -2.05 -13.86 11.56
C ASP A 99 -3.18 -12.90 11.12
N PHE A 100 -3.49 -12.89 9.83
CA PHE A 100 -4.52 -12.07 9.20
C PHE A 100 -5.85 -12.80 9.09
N GLU A 101 -5.94 -14.05 9.56
CA GLU A 101 -7.18 -14.84 9.59
C GLU A 101 -8.42 -14.06 10.10
N PRO A 102 -8.35 -13.20 11.15
CA PRO A 102 -9.49 -12.41 11.60
C PRO A 102 -10.01 -11.35 10.59
N LEU A 103 -9.29 -11.13 9.49
CA LEU A 103 -9.61 -10.15 8.46
C LEU A 103 -10.27 -10.77 7.22
N LEU A 104 -10.27 -12.10 7.11
CA LEU A 104 -10.65 -12.80 5.87
C LEU A 104 -12.16 -12.75 5.58
N ASP A 105 -12.98 -12.43 6.57
CA ASP A 105 -14.43 -12.29 6.40
C ASP A 105 -14.82 -10.92 5.79
N LYS A 106 -13.86 -10.03 5.57
CA LYS A 106 -14.11 -8.71 4.98
C LYS A 106 -14.22 -8.79 3.44
N PRO A 107 -15.03 -7.94 2.80
CA PRO A 107 -15.08 -7.88 1.34
C PRO A 107 -13.75 -7.43 0.71
N ALA A 108 -13.15 -6.40 1.32
CA ALA A 108 -11.76 -6.00 1.13
C ALA A 108 -11.28 -5.24 2.39
N PHE A 109 -9.97 -5.13 2.58
CA PHE A 109 -9.40 -4.31 3.64
C PHE A 109 -8.14 -3.55 3.20
N PHE A 110 -7.99 -2.35 3.78
CA PHE A 110 -6.83 -1.47 3.65
C PHE A 110 -6.41 -0.95 5.02
N ASN A 111 -5.33 -0.18 5.04
CA ASN A 111 -4.99 0.67 6.16
C ASN A 111 -4.72 2.09 5.69
N PHE A 112 -4.75 3.05 6.61
CA PHE A 112 -4.13 4.36 6.36
C PHE A 112 -2.60 4.23 6.36
N ILE A 113 -1.91 5.00 5.51
CA ILE A 113 -0.47 5.25 5.63
C ILE A 113 -0.22 6.54 6.41
N PHE A 114 -0.97 7.60 6.08
CA PHE A 114 -0.99 8.88 6.78
C PHE A 114 -2.41 9.18 7.26
N ASP A 115 -2.59 10.18 8.13
CA ASP A 115 -3.94 10.53 8.60
C ASP A 115 -4.85 10.97 7.46
N CYS A 116 -4.26 11.45 6.38
CA CYS A 116 -4.92 11.90 5.17
C CYS A 116 -4.64 11.05 3.92
N SER A 117 -4.16 9.81 4.05
CA SER A 117 -3.93 8.97 2.86
C SER A 117 -4.01 7.47 3.12
N VAL A 118 -4.57 6.76 2.14
CA VAL A 118 -4.74 5.31 2.12
C VAL A 118 -3.41 4.62 1.80
N GLY A 119 -3.06 3.63 2.61
CA GLY A 119 -1.91 2.76 2.44
C GLY A 119 -2.16 1.66 1.41
N THR A 120 -1.11 1.29 0.67
CA THR A 120 -1.17 0.35 -0.46
C THR A 120 -0.21 -0.82 -0.30
N ALA A 121 0.61 -0.83 0.75
CA ALA A 121 1.57 -1.89 1.04
C ALA A 121 0.92 -3.19 1.51
N ILE A 122 -0.32 -3.10 2.00
CA ILE A 122 -1.11 -4.25 2.46
C ILE A 122 -2.54 -4.06 1.95
N ILE A 123 -2.98 -4.96 1.09
CA ILE A 123 -4.32 -4.95 0.50
C ILE A 123 -4.89 -6.35 0.61
N GLY A 124 -6.05 -6.52 1.23
CA GLY A 124 -6.78 -7.77 1.17
C GLY A 124 -8.08 -7.60 0.39
N SER A 125 -8.44 -8.57 -0.44
CA SER A 125 -9.70 -8.51 -1.18
C SER A 125 -10.25 -9.89 -1.52
N LYS A 126 -11.57 -10.00 -1.59
CA LYS A 126 -12.22 -11.06 -2.35
C LYS A 126 -11.93 -10.87 -3.85
N PRO A 127 -11.87 -11.94 -4.64
CA PRO A 127 -11.78 -11.82 -6.09
C PRO A 127 -12.98 -11.04 -6.63
N GLY A 128 -12.76 -10.22 -7.65
CA GLY A 128 -13.82 -9.47 -8.32
C GLY A 128 -14.36 -8.25 -7.55
N ASN A 129 -13.71 -7.79 -6.47
CA ASN A 129 -14.19 -6.64 -5.70
C ASN A 129 -14.32 -5.37 -6.59
N PRO A 130 -15.50 -4.72 -6.65
CA PRO A 130 -15.74 -3.58 -7.55
C PRO A 130 -14.84 -2.39 -7.30
N MET A 131 -14.47 -2.12 -6.04
CA MET A 131 -13.61 -1.00 -5.71
C MET A 131 -12.17 -1.23 -6.16
N ILE A 132 -11.65 -2.46 -5.99
CA ILE A 132 -10.35 -2.84 -6.55
C ILE A 132 -10.36 -2.63 -8.07
N LYS A 133 -11.43 -3.07 -8.76
CA LYS A 133 -11.57 -2.87 -10.20
C LYS A 133 -11.53 -1.39 -10.57
N GLY A 134 -12.29 -0.55 -9.88
CA GLY A 134 -12.32 0.87 -10.18
C GLY A 134 -10.97 1.58 -9.99
N ILE A 135 -10.18 1.21 -8.98
CA ILE A 135 -8.81 1.73 -8.83
C ILE A 135 -7.91 1.21 -9.96
N MET A 136 -8.03 -0.08 -10.32
CA MET A 136 -7.28 -0.66 -11.44
C MET A 136 -7.61 0.03 -12.76
N ASP A 137 -8.88 0.39 -12.98
CA ASP A 137 -9.35 1.12 -14.15
C ASP A 137 -8.78 2.55 -14.21
N LEU A 138 -8.35 3.15 -13.09
CA LEU A 138 -7.61 4.41 -13.13
C LEU A 138 -6.26 4.24 -13.81
N TYR A 139 -5.54 3.15 -13.50
CA TYR A 139 -4.26 2.82 -14.15
C TYR A 139 -4.44 2.49 -15.64
N ASP A 140 -5.51 1.78 -15.99
CA ASP A 140 -5.83 1.45 -17.39
C ASP A 140 -6.11 2.72 -18.23
N ARG A 141 -6.61 3.78 -17.58
CA ARG A 141 -6.91 5.08 -18.21
C ARG A 141 -5.82 6.14 -18.01
N THR A 142 -4.67 5.78 -17.42
CA THR A 142 -3.59 6.73 -17.16
C THR A 142 -2.96 7.25 -18.45
N GLU A 143 -2.78 8.56 -18.54
CA GLU A 143 -1.96 9.23 -19.56
C GLU A 143 -0.93 10.15 -18.90
N PHE A 144 0.31 10.08 -19.37
CA PHE A 144 1.40 10.89 -18.81
C PHE A 144 1.46 12.25 -19.51
N ARG A 145 1.15 13.33 -18.80
CA ARG A 145 1.25 14.71 -19.30
C ARG A 145 1.67 15.67 -18.19
N GLU A 146 2.17 16.84 -18.58
CA GLU A 146 2.38 17.94 -17.64
C GLU A 146 1.03 18.37 -17.05
N ASN A 147 0.95 18.48 -15.73
CA ASN A 147 -0.27 18.86 -15.04
C ASN A 147 -0.19 20.32 -14.56
N PRO A 148 -0.98 21.25 -15.14
CA PRO A 148 -1.03 22.62 -14.65
C PRO A 148 -1.60 22.65 -13.22
N GLY A 149 -0.76 23.00 -12.24
CA GLY A 149 -1.16 23.15 -10.83
C GLY A 149 -0.58 22.11 -9.87
N HIS A 150 0.33 21.23 -10.31
CA HIS A 150 1.04 20.25 -9.48
C HIS A 150 0.12 19.30 -8.67
N ARG A 151 -1.10 19.06 -9.16
CA ARG A 151 -1.98 18.05 -8.56
C ARG A 151 -1.44 16.66 -8.90
N PRO A 152 -1.48 15.69 -7.97
CA PRO A 152 -0.93 14.37 -8.22
C PRO A 152 -1.69 13.59 -9.31
N LEU A 153 -3.00 13.83 -9.42
CA LEU A 153 -3.94 13.16 -10.33
C LEU A 153 -4.96 14.19 -10.82
N MET A 154 -5.41 14.06 -12.06
CA MET A 154 -6.50 14.88 -12.62
C MET A 154 -7.27 14.06 -13.65
N GLU A 155 -8.60 14.03 -13.54
CA GLU A 155 -9.43 13.40 -14.57
C GLU A 155 -9.86 14.42 -15.62
N GLU A 156 -9.59 14.14 -16.90
CA GLU A 156 -10.01 14.97 -18.03
C GLU A 156 -10.46 14.07 -19.18
N ASN A 157 -11.66 14.30 -19.73
CA ASN A 157 -12.21 13.54 -20.85
C ASN A 157 -12.17 12.01 -20.66
N GLY A 158 -12.38 11.54 -19.42
CA GLY A 158 -12.35 10.12 -19.09
C GLY A 158 -10.96 9.50 -19.03
N LYS A 159 -9.89 10.32 -19.05
CA LYS A 159 -8.49 9.90 -18.86
C LYS A 159 -7.95 10.40 -17.52
N MET A 160 -7.07 9.60 -16.92
CA MET A 160 -6.38 9.95 -15.68
C MET A 160 -5.02 10.57 -16.01
N MET A 161 -4.96 11.89 -15.98
CA MET A 161 -3.76 12.66 -16.29
C MET A 161 -2.82 12.67 -15.10
N VAL A 162 -1.57 12.27 -15.34
CA VAL A 162 -0.54 12.23 -14.29
C VAL A 162 0.76 12.88 -14.73
N GLU A 163 1.33 13.68 -13.82
CA GLU A 163 2.67 14.24 -13.98
C GLU A 163 3.70 13.30 -13.33
N GLY A 164 4.58 12.73 -14.14
CA GLY A 164 5.57 11.77 -13.68
C GLY A 164 4.94 10.48 -13.13
N TYR A 165 5.46 9.98 -12.01
CA TYR A 165 5.03 8.72 -11.40
C TYR A 165 4.48 8.97 -9.99
N PRO A 166 3.19 9.35 -9.85
CA PRO A 166 2.57 9.52 -8.55
C PRO A 166 2.56 8.19 -7.80
N THR A 167 2.73 8.26 -6.48
CA THR A 167 2.67 7.06 -5.61
C THR A 167 1.26 6.43 -5.67
N SER A 168 1.18 5.10 -5.59
CA SER A 168 -0.11 4.39 -5.58
C SER A 168 -1.08 4.88 -4.51
N ASN A 169 -0.59 5.34 -3.35
CA ASN A 169 -1.45 5.92 -2.30
C ASN A 169 -2.37 7.03 -2.82
N TYR A 170 -1.91 7.78 -3.83
CA TYR A 170 -2.68 8.87 -4.41
C TYR A 170 -3.85 8.37 -5.25
N TYR A 171 -3.66 7.33 -6.07
CA TYR A 171 -4.74 6.71 -6.84
C TYR A 171 -5.84 6.17 -5.92
N TYR A 172 -5.45 5.50 -4.85
CA TYR A 172 -6.40 4.88 -3.92
C TYR A 172 -7.15 5.95 -3.14
N THR A 173 -6.43 6.95 -2.61
CA THR A 173 -7.06 8.03 -1.84
C THR A 173 -8.00 8.85 -2.72
N TRP A 174 -7.56 9.20 -3.94
CA TRP A 174 -8.35 9.96 -4.90
C TRP A 174 -9.62 9.19 -5.30
N TYR A 175 -9.49 7.91 -5.68
CA TYR A 175 -10.64 7.08 -6.07
C TYR A 175 -11.66 6.99 -4.93
N ILE A 176 -11.20 6.65 -3.72
CA ILE A 176 -12.11 6.46 -2.59
C ILE A 176 -12.83 7.76 -2.24
N LEU A 177 -12.16 8.91 -2.28
CA LEU A 177 -12.79 10.20 -2.00
C LEU A 177 -13.88 10.57 -3.03
N HIS A 178 -13.69 10.22 -4.31
CA HIS A 178 -14.66 10.51 -5.36
C HIS A 178 -15.87 9.56 -5.33
N HIS A 179 -15.67 8.30 -4.92
CA HIS A 179 -16.70 7.26 -5.03
C HIS A 179 -17.38 6.93 -3.69
N TYR A 180 -16.79 7.30 -2.56
CA TYR A 180 -17.31 7.03 -1.21
C TYR A 180 -17.42 8.35 -0.42
N PRO A 181 -18.49 9.15 -0.61
CA PRO A 181 -18.63 10.46 0.05
C PRO A 181 -18.66 10.39 1.58
N GLN A 182 -18.99 9.23 2.15
CA GLN A 182 -18.96 8.95 3.58
C GLN A 182 -17.55 8.68 4.13
N PHE A 183 -16.54 8.50 3.27
CA PHE A 183 -15.17 8.23 3.70
C PHE A 183 -14.52 9.46 4.33
N ILE A 184 -13.93 9.30 5.51
CA ILE A 184 -13.30 10.39 6.26
C ILE A 184 -11.79 10.11 6.44
N LEU A 185 -10.97 11.08 6.06
CA LEU A 185 -9.52 11.09 6.28
C LEU A 185 -9.18 11.44 7.73
N ASN A 186 -9.23 10.44 8.62
CA ASN A 186 -9.04 10.64 10.07
C ASN A 186 -8.22 9.56 10.78
N ASN A 187 -7.62 8.62 10.05
CA ASN A 187 -6.90 7.47 10.62
C ASN A 187 -7.72 6.66 11.65
N LYS A 188 -9.02 6.48 11.43
CA LYS A 188 -9.86 5.62 12.26
C LYS A 188 -10.43 4.47 11.43
N TYR A 189 -10.78 3.38 12.11
CA TYR A 189 -11.48 2.28 11.49
C TYR A 189 -12.78 2.77 10.86
N GLN A 190 -13.02 2.38 9.61
CA GLN A 190 -14.26 2.66 8.88
C GLN A 190 -14.68 1.41 8.11
N ASP A 191 -15.98 1.18 8.05
CA ASP A 191 -16.61 0.11 7.28
C ASP A 191 -17.54 0.77 6.26
N LEU A 192 -17.19 0.67 4.97
CA LEU A 192 -17.90 1.33 3.88
C LEU A 192 -18.76 0.35 3.06
N GLY A 193 -18.98 -0.87 3.57
CA GLY A 193 -19.69 -1.94 2.87
C GLY A 193 -18.76 -2.70 1.92
N ASP A 194 -18.24 -2.05 0.88
CA ASP A 194 -17.37 -2.70 -0.12
C ASP A 194 -15.96 -3.00 0.38
N PHE A 195 -15.53 -2.29 1.41
CA PHE A 195 -14.25 -2.49 2.07
C PHE A 195 -14.27 -1.91 3.49
N VAL A 196 -13.28 -2.35 4.27
CA VAL A 196 -12.95 -1.74 5.55
C VAL A 196 -11.56 -1.11 5.49
N ILE A 197 -11.32 -0.07 6.28
CA ILE A 197 -9.99 0.54 6.38
C ILE A 197 -9.60 0.67 7.85
N TYR A 198 -8.38 0.27 8.15
CA TYR A 198 -7.84 0.25 9.50
C TYR A 198 -6.89 1.42 9.78
N PRO A 199 -6.76 1.84 11.04
CA PRO A 199 -5.75 2.83 11.44
C PRO A 199 -4.33 2.33 11.13
N LYS A 200 -3.45 3.26 10.74
CA LYS A 200 -2.05 3.01 10.37
C LYS A 200 -1.25 2.32 11.48
N GLU A 201 -1.65 2.48 12.74
CA GLU A 201 -1.02 1.83 13.89
C GLU A 201 -1.09 0.30 13.80
N LEU A 202 -2.10 -0.28 13.13
CA LEU A 202 -2.27 -1.73 13.05
C LEU A 202 -1.46 -2.39 11.93
N PHE A 203 -1.05 -1.65 10.91
CA PHE A 203 -0.49 -2.21 9.66
C PHE A 203 0.74 -1.46 9.12
N GLU A 204 0.93 -0.20 9.52
CA GLU A 204 1.97 0.68 8.98
C GLU A 204 3.06 0.97 10.03
N ILE A 205 2.71 1.59 11.16
CA ILE A 205 3.71 2.15 12.12
C ILE A 205 3.86 1.33 13.41
N GLY A 206 2.92 0.45 13.70
CA GLY A 206 2.86 -0.35 14.92
C GLY A 206 2.22 0.38 16.11
N THR A 207 1.99 -0.40 17.18
CA THR A 207 1.36 0.07 18.44
C THR A 207 2.32 -0.09 19.62
N LEU A 208 2.26 0.80 20.62
CA LEU A 208 3.02 0.65 21.87
C LEU A 208 2.68 -0.61 22.68
N SER A 209 1.45 -1.12 22.52
CA SER A 209 0.98 -2.36 23.14
C SER A 209 1.52 -3.63 22.46
N GLY A 210 2.15 -3.50 21.29
CA GLY A 210 2.54 -4.65 20.44
C GLY A 210 1.38 -5.38 19.75
N LYS A 211 0.14 -4.91 19.85
CA LYS A 211 -1.06 -5.54 19.27
C LYS A 211 -1.36 -5.08 17.82
N HIS A 212 -0.33 -5.01 16.98
CA HIS A 212 -0.47 -4.71 15.55
C HIS A 212 -0.36 -5.99 14.71
N PHE A 213 -0.90 -5.94 13.49
CA PHE A 213 -0.80 -7.04 12.52
C PHE A 213 0.52 -6.99 11.76
N ALA A 214 0.92 -5.80 11.32
CA ALA A 214 2.12 -5.60 10.54
C ALA A 214 2.75 -4.22 10.77
N ILE A 215 3.97 -4.06 10.28
CA ILE A 215 4.67 -2.78 10.15
C ILE A 215 5.27 -2.73 8.75
N HIS A 216 5.07 -1.64 8.05
CA HIS A 216 5.66 -1.36 6.74
C HIS A 216 6.94 -0.52 6.93
N LEU A 217 8.09 -1.06 6.53
CA LEU A 217 9.38 -0.41 6.82
C LEU A 217 9.71 0.76 5.88
N ASN A 218 9.01 0.89 4.75
CA ASN A 218 9.24 1.91 3.74
C ASN A 218 10.71 1.97 3.33
N ALA A 219 11.29 0.82 3.00
CA ALA A 219 12.70 0.64 2.69
C ALA A 219 13.11 1.46 1.45
N GLY A 220 12.18 1.69 0.52
CA GLY A 220 12.38 2.60 -0.61
C GLY A 220 13.47 2.17 -1.58
N GLU A 221 13.78 0.86 -1.62
CA GLU A 221 14.83 0.25 -2.45
C GLU A 221 14.65 0.48 -3.97
N TRP A 222 13.47 0.97 -4.39
CA TRP A 222 13.18 1.38 -5.77
C TRP A 222 13.60 2.82 -6.10
N ARG A 223 13.92 3.65 -5.11
CA ARG A 223 14.35 5.04 -5.34
C ARG A 223 15.81 5.03 -5.81
N PRO A 224 16.19 5.85 -6.82
CA PRO A 224 17.60 6.06 -7.12
C PRO A 224 18.33 6.46 -5.84
N SER A 225 19.45 5.80 -5.55
CA SER A 225 20.23 6.07 -4.33
C SER A 225 20.69 7.53 -4.31
N ALA A 226 20.02 8.36 -3.50
CA ALA A 226 20.58 9.64 -3.10
C ALA A 226 21.69 9.36 -2.08
N ASP A 227 22.86 9.97 -2.28
CA ASP A 227 24.04 9.82 -1.43
C ASP A 227 23.69 9.80 0.06
N ASN A 228 23.89 8.65 0.68
CA ASN A 228 23.75 8.46 2.12
C ASN A 228 24.87 9.25 2.83
N LYS A 229 24.69 10.55 3.03
CA LYS A 229 25.51 11.31 3.98
C LYS A 229 25.22 10.76 5.37
N GLY A 230 26.14 9.93 5.87
CA GLY A 230 26.16 9.39 7.22
C GLY A 230 26.03 10.52 8.24
N GLY A 231 24.86 10.63 8.85
CA GLY A 231 24.55 11.62 9.89
C GLY A 231 24.42 10.97 11.26
N PHE A 232 25.47 11.15 12.08
CA PHE A 232 25.49 11.17 13.55
C PHE A 232 24.25 10.63 14.31
N LYS A 233 24.01 9.30 14.31
CA LYS A 233 23.00 8.65 15.18
C LYS A 233 23.40 7.26 15.70
N ASN A 234 24.69 6.93 15.70
CA ASN A 234 25.14 5.56 16.01
C ASN A 234 25.31 5.25 17.51
N SER A 235 25.44 6.22 18.41
CA SER A 235 25.69 5.94 19.83
C SER A 235 24.44 5.57 20.65
N VAL A 236 23.25 6.03 20.23
CA VAL A 236 21.97 5.72 20.93
C VAL A 236 21.41 4.34 20.54
N LYS A 237 21.80 3.82 19.37
CA LYS A 237 21.36 2.50 18.87
C LYS A 237 21.91 1.33 19.70
N THR A 238 23.14 1.44 20.20
CA THR A 238 23.87 0.34 20.84
C THR A 238 23.42 0.06 22.28
N VAL A 239 22.93 1.07 23.00
CA VAL A 239 22.48 0.91 24.39
C VAL A 239 21.02 0.41 24.46
N LEU A 240 20.18 0.81 23.50
CA LEU A 240 18.77 0.39 23.43
C LEU A 240 18.58 -1.00 22.78
N SER A 241 19.56 -1.52 22.04
CA SER A 241 19.47 -2.82 21.37
C SER A 241 19.45 -4.02 22.33
N ASN A 242 19.92 -3.85 23.58
CA ASN A 242 19.97 -4.94 24.56
C ASN A 242 18.58 -5.34 25.09
N ASN A 243 17.54 -4.51 24.87
CA ASN A 243 16.17 -4.88 25.16
C ASN A 243 15.28 -4.64 23.94
N ARG A 244 15.09 -5.69 23.14
CA ARG A 244 14.30 -5.67 21.90
C ARG A 244 12.91 -5.06 22.07
N LYS A 245 12.23 -5.30 23.20
CA LYS A 245 10.91 -4.74 23.47
C LYS A 245 10.95 -3.22 23.65
N ILE A 246 11.97 -2.70 24.33
CA ILE A 246 12.16 -1.25 24.50
C ILE A 246 12.51 -0.62 23.16
N TYR A 247 13.43 -1.24 22.40
CA TYR A 247 13.80 -0.79 21.07
C TYR A 247 12.57 -0.67 20.15
N ASP A 248 11.74 -1.71 20.09
CA ASP A 248 10.53 -1.71 19.24
C ASP A 248 9.56 -0.58 19.63
N LYS A 249 9.35 -0.34 20.93
CA LYS A 249 8.52 0.79 21.41
C LYS A 249 9.11 2.15 21.01
N VAL A 250 10.42 2.32 21.12
CA VAL A 250 11.11 3.54 20.67
C VAL A 250 10.93 3.73 19.17
N GLN A 251 11.07 2.68 18.36
CA GLN A 251 10.84 2.75 16.92
C GLN A 251 9.40 3.16 16.59
N VAL A 252 8.39 2.63 17.29
CA VAL A 252 6.99 3.05 17.12
C VAL A 252 6.84 4.55 17.39
N MET A 253 7.37 5.06 18.51
CA MET A 253 7.30 6.50 18.82
C MET A 253 7.99 7.37 17.78
N VAL A 254 9.17 6.97 17.31
CA VAL A 254 9.91 7.67 16.26
C VAL A 254 9.10 7.71 14.96
N ARG A 255 8.48 6.60 14.55
CA ARG A 255 7.60 6.55 13.37
C ARG A 255 6.38 7.45 13.55
N THR A 256 5.69 7.39 14.69
CA THR A 256 4.53 8.25 14.98
C THR A 256 4.87 9.73 14.80
N LEU A 257 5.99 10.20 15.36
CA LEU A 257 6.43 11.59 15.24
C LEU A 257 6.80 11.95 13.80
N ARG A 258 7.52 11.08 13.09
CA ARG A 258 7.88 11.28 11.68
C ARG A 258 6.63 11.41 10.81
N TYR A 259 5.67 10.50 10.96
CA TYR A 259 4.45 10.48 10.16
C TYR A 259 3.57 11.69 10.43
N LYS A 260 3.46 12.14 11.69
CA LYS A 260 2.76 13.39 12.03
C LYS A 260 3.37 14.61 11.32
N LYS A 261 4.70 14.65 11.19
CA LYS A 261 5.39 15.73 10.45
C LYS A 261 5.12 15.64 8.94
N LEU A 262 5.24 14.44 8.37
CA LEU A 262 5.06 14.21 6.93
C LEU A 262 3.61 14.40 6.47
N ASN A 263 2.63 14.11 7.34
CA ASN A 263 1.20 14.21 7.03
C ASN A 263 0.80 15.57 6.43
N LYS A 264 1.45 16.67 6.85
CA LYS A 264 1.17 18.02 6.35
C LYS A 264 1.58 18.25 4.89
N GLY A 265 2.50 17.44 4.37
CA GLY A 265 3.00 17.53 3.00
C GLY A 265 2.29 16.58 2.03
N ILE A 266 1.29 15.83 2.50
CA ILE A 266 0.51 14.93 1.65
C ILE A 266 -0.57 15.75 0.92
N PRO A 267 -0.78 15.54 -0.39
CA PRO A 267 -1.71 16.35 -1.19
C PRO A 267 -3.12 16.48 -0.61
N PHE A 268 -3.61 15.43 0.06
CA PHE A 268 -4.95 15.40 0.64
C PHE A 268 -5.05 16.01 2.06
N TYR A 269 -3.99 16.63 2.58
CA TYR A 269 -3.99 17.19 3.94
C TYR A 269 -5.01 18.33 4.10
N SER A 270 -5.11 19.23 3.11
CA SER A 270 -6.11 20.30 3.11
C SER A 270 -7.54 19.75 3.10
N TYR A 271 -7.77 18.70 2.32
CA TYR A 271 -9.06 18.00 2.27
C TYR A 271 -9.42 17.38 3.63
N SER A 272 -8.47 16.67 4.27
CA SER A 272 -8.65 16.12 5.62
C SER A 272 -8.96 17.20 6.66
N LEU A 273 -8.31 18.37 6.58
CA LEU A 273 -8.63 19.52 7.45
C LEU A 273 -10.04 20.05 7.21
N ALA A 274 -10.48 20.14 5.94
CA ALA A 274 -11.81 20.59 5.60
C ALA A 274 -12.89 19.63 6.13
N GLN A 275 -12.70 18.32 5.96
CA GLN A 275 -13.57 17.30 6.55
C GLN A 275 -13.65 17.43 8.07
N LYS A 276 -12.49 17.58 8.74
CA LYS A 276 -12.42 17.72 10.20
C LYS A 276 -13.13 18.97 10.72
N ASN A 277 -13.05 20.07 9.98
CA ASN A 277 -13.60 21.36 10.38
C ASN A 277 -15.02 21.60 9.84
N HIS A 278 -15.60 20.64 9.10
CA HIS A 278 -16.90 20.76 8.44
C HIS A 278 -16.98 22.00 7.52
N THR A 279 -15.91 22.29 6.79
CA THR A 279 -15.86 23.39 5.81
C THR A 279 -15.99 22.88 4.38
N SER A 280 -16.09 23.78 3.40
CA SER A 280 -16.06 23.42 1.97
C SER A 280 -14.82 22.57 1.66
N LEU A 281 -15.05 21.47 0.94
CA LEU A 281 -13.99 20.56 0.53
C LEU A 281 -13.20 21.19 -0.63
N PRO A 282 -11.86 21.20 -0.57
CA PRO A 282 -11.05 21.62 -1.70
C PRO A 282 -11.16 20.61 -2.84
N GLU A 283 -10.92 21.06 -4.07
CA GLU A 283 -10.75 20.19 -5.23
C GLU A 283 -9.49 19.31 -5.04
N ILE A 284 -9.56 18.06 -5.49
CA ILE A 284 -8.50 17.03 -5.32
C ILE A 284 -8.11 16.38 -6.64
#